data_AF-A0A1Q3ADZ5-F1
#
_entry.id   AF-A0A1Q3ADZ5-F1
#
_cell.length_a   1.000
_cell.length_b   1.000
_cell.length_c   1.000
_cell.angle_alpha   90.00
_cell.angle_beta   90.00
_cell.angle_gamma   90.00
#
_symmetry.space_group_name_H-M   'P 1'
#
loop_
_entity.id
_entity.type
_entity.pdbx_description
1 polymer ?
#
loop_
_entity_poly.entity_id
_entity_poly.type
_entity_poly.pdbx_seq_one_letter_code
_entity_poly.pdbx_strand_id
1 'polypeptide(L)'
;MSATIRSNITKKQAEVEQLKVARDRLQEEFQSLSAELSIQLRHKQVVSLHIQRLKEYNELRDTGLRLAQMIADEKSCKVKDVFEEMGYDMID
;
A
#
# COMPACT_ATOMS: atom_id res chain seq x y z
N MET A 1 39.91 -27.52 -1.35
CA MET A 1 38.61 -27.01 -0.83
C MET A 1 37.91 -28.12 -0.05
N SER A 2 37.43 -27.84 1.17
CA SER A 2 36.78 -28.86 2.02
C SER A 2 35.43 -29.30 1.44
N ALA A 3 35.02 -30.54 1.71
CA ALA A 3 33.73 -31.10 1.27
C ALA A 3 32.53 -30.26 1.76
N THR A 4 32.66 -29.68 2.96
CA THR A 4 31.68 -28.78 3.57
C THR A 4 31.48 -27.51 2.75
N ILE A 5 32.56 -26.91 2.23
CA ILE A 5 32.47 -25.70 1.39
C ILE A 5 31.71 -26.02 0.09
N ARG A 6 32.00 -27.16 -0.55
CA ARG A 6 31.30 -27.58 -1.78
C ARG A 6 29.81 -27.82 -1.54
N SER A 7 29.45 -28.51 -0.46
CA SER A 7 28.04 -28.74 -0.10
C SER A 7 27.28 -27.42 0.12
N ASN A 8 27.90 -26.46 0.80
CA ASN A 8 27.30 -25.15 1.02
C ASN A 8 27.13 -24.34 -0.28
N ILE A 9 28.08 -24.43 -1.21
CA ILE A 9 27.97 -23.81 -2.53
C ILE A 9 26.78 -24.38 -3.30
N THR A 10 26.64 -25.71 -3.34
CA THR A 10 25.52 -26.36 -4.05
C THR A 10 24.16 -25.98 -3.46
N LYS A 11 24.05 -25.92 -2.12
CA LYS A 11 22.81 -25.47 -1.47
C LYS A 11 22.45 -24.03 -1.84
N LYS A 12 23.43 -23.11 -1.79
CA LYS A 12 23.22 -21.70 -2.17
C LYS A 12 22.87 -21.54 -3.64
N GLN A 13 23.45 -22.36 -4.52
CA GLN A 13 23.10 -22.35 -5.95
C GLN A 13 21.66 -22.80 -6.18
N ALA A 14 21.20 -23.85 -5.48
CA ALA A 14 19.81 -24.29 -5.55
C ALA A 14 18.83 -23.22 -5.03
N GLU A 15 19.18 -22.56 -3.92
CA GLU A 15 18.40 -21.46 -3.35
C GLU A 15 18.30 -20.26 -4.31
N VAL A 16 19.41 -19.87 -4.93
CA VAL A 16 19.43 -18.80 -5.95
C VAL A 16 18.51 -19.15 -7.12
N GLU A 17 18.52 -20.41 -7.57
CA GLU A 17 17.68 -20.82 -8.69
C GLU A 17 16.19 -20.82 -8.34
N GLN A 18 15.84 -21.26 -7.13
CA GLN A 18 14.47 -21.15 -6.61
C GLN A 18 14.01 -19.69 -6.53
N LEU A 19 14.86 -18.79 -6.06
CA LEU A 19 14.56 -17.36 -5.96
C LEU A 19 14.36 -16.71 -7.33
N LYS A 20 15.12 -17.13 -8.36
CA LYS A 20 14.91 -16.65 -9.73
C LYS A 20 13.55 -17.07 -10.28
N VAL A 21 13.19 -18.35 -10.13
CA VAL A 21 11.89 -18.87 -10.57
C VAL A 21 10.75 -18.14 -9.87
N ALA A 22 10.85 -17.91 -8.56
CA ALA A 22 9.86 -17.15 -7.81
C ALA A 22 9.76 -15.69 -8.30
N ARG A 23 10.89 -15.05 -8.59
CA ARG A 23 10.93 -13.69 -9.16
C ARG A 23 10.25 -13.63 -10.52
N ASP A 24 10.56 -14.58 -11.41
CA ASP A 24 9.98 -14.61 -12.76
C ASP A 24 8.46 -14.75 -12.69
N ARG A 25 7.97 -15.67 -11.85
CA ARG A 25 6.54 -15.84 -11.61
C ARG A 25 5.87 -14.57 -11.08
N LEU A 26 6.44 -13.93 -10.07
CA LEU A 26 5.89 -12.68 -9.51
C LEU A 26 5.89 -11.54 -10.54
N GLN A 27 6.89 -11.51 -11.42
CA GLN A 27 6.99 -10.53 -12.48
C GLN A 27 5.88 -10.74 -13.53
N GLU A 28 5.59 -11.99 -13.90
CA GLU A 28 4.47 -12.33 -14.80
C GLU A 28 3.12 -11.99 -14.19
N GLU A 29 2.89 -12.35 -12.92
CA GLU A 29 1.66 -12.01 -12.19
C GLU A 29 1.45 -10.48 -12.13
N PHE A 30 2.51 -9.72 -11.84
CA PHE A 30 2.47 -8.26 -11.85
C PHE A 30 2.14 -7.68 -13.24
N GLN A 31 2.73 -8.23 -14.31
CA GLN A 31 2.48 -7.78 -15.67
C GLN A 31 1.03 -8.05 -16.09
N SER A 32 0.50 -9.24 -15.76
CA SER A 32 -0.89 -9.59 -16.04
C SER A 32 -1.86 -8.63 -15.35
N LEU A 33 -1.67 -8.40 -14.04
CA LEU A 33 -2.52 -7.49 -13.27
C LEU A 33 -2.38 -6.04 -13.72
N SER A 34 -1.17 -5.61 -14.08
CA SER A 34 -0.93 -4.26 -14.59
C SER A 34 -1.63 -4.04 -15.94
N ALA A 35 -1.67 -5.05 -16.80
CA ALA A 35 -2.40 -4.99 -18.06
C ALA A 35 -3.93 -4.91 -17.83
N GLU A 36 -4.46 -5.76 -16.94
CA GLU A 36 -5.88 -5.76 -16.57
C GLU A 36 -6.33 -4.39 -16.02
N LEU A 37 -5.54 -3.81 -15.12
CA LEU A 37 -5.83 -2.53 -14.48
C LEU A 37 -5.36 -1.31 -15.29
N SER A 38 -4.83 -1.50 -16.50
CA SER A 38 -4.26 -0.45 -17.35
C SER A 38 -3.19 0.42 -16.64
N ILE A 39 -2.41 -0.20 -15.74
CA ILE A 39 -1.32 0.44 -15.00
C ILE A 39 -0.04 0.41 -15.83
N GLN A 40 0.49 1.58 -16.17
CA GLN A 40 1.75 1.72 -16.90
C GLN A 40 2.98 1.91 -15.99
N LEU A 41 2.80 1.82 -14.68
CA LEU A 41 3.84 2.06 -13.69
C LEU A 41 4.65 0.80 -13.41
N ARG A 42 5.96 0.97 -13.15
CA ARG A 42 6.78 -0.14 -12.64
C ARG A 42 6.36 -0.48 -11.21
N HIS A 43 6.54 -1.73 -10.80
CA HIS A 43 6.18 -2.23 -9.46
C HIS A 43 6.61 -1.31 -8.30
N LYS A 44 7.86 -0.79 -8.30
CA LYS A 44 8.31 0.18 -7.27
C LYS A 44 7.54 1.49 -7.28
N GLN A 45 7.15 1.98 -8.46
CA GLN A 45 6.38 3.20 -8.61
C GLN A 45 4.93 3.00 -8.13
N VAL A 46 4.33 1.83 -8.37
CA VAL A 46 3.01 1.47 -7.83
C VAL A 46 3.04 1.48 -6.30
N VAL A 47 4.03 0.84 -5.68
CA VAL A 47 4.20 0.84 -4.22
C VAL A 47 4.39 2.25 -3.69
N SER A 48 5.28 3.04 -4.31
CA SER A 48 5.52 4.43 -3.90
C SER A 48 4.26 5.28 -4.00
N LEU A 49 3.49 5.15 -5.08
CA LEU A 49 2.25 5.88 -5.30
C LEU A 49 1.19 5.48 -4.27
N HIS A 50 1.10 4.19 -3.93
CA HIS A 50 0.19 3.72 -2.90
C HIS A 50 0.52 4.33 -1.53
N ILE A 51 1.79 4.30 -1.13
CA ILE A 51 2.25 4.92 0.13
C ILE A 51 1.94 6.42 0.16
N GLN A 52 2.22 7.12 -0.95
CA GLN A 52 1.92 8.55 -1.07
C GLN A 52 0.42 8.83 -0.92
N ARG A 53 -0.43 8.13 -1.67
CA ARG A 53 -1.88 8.32 -1.62
C ARG A 53 -2.47 8.00 -0.25
N LEU A 54 -1.96 6.96 0.41
CA LEU A 54 -2.40 6.62 1.75
C LEU A 54 -2.02 7.70 2.76
N LYS A 55 -0.82 8.28 2.63
CA LYS A 55 -0.39 9.41 3.46
C LYS A 55 -1.27 10.64 3.21
N GLU A 56 -1.49 11.01 1.95
CA GLU A 56 -2.34 12.14 1.57
C GLU A 56 -3.78 11.97 2.08
N TYR A 57 -4.34 10.76 1.96
CA TYR A 57 -5.66 10.44 2.50
C TYR A 57 -5.71 10.62 4.03
N ASN A 58 -4.72 10.10 4.76
CA ASN A 58 -4.67 10.25 6.21
C ASN A 58 -4.55 11.72 6.63
N GLU A 59 -3.67 12.48 5.98
CA GLU A 59 -3.50 13.92 6.27
C GLU A 59 -4.78 14.71 5.98
N LEU A 60 -5.48 14.40 4.88
CA LEU A 60 -6.74 15.04 4.53
C LEU A 60 -7.85 14.66 5.51
N ARG A 61 -7.98 13.38 5.86
CA ARG A 61 -8.95 12.89 6.84
C ARG A 61 -8.74 13.55 8.20
N ASP A 62 -7.52 13.58 8.69
CA ASP A 62 -7.19 14.14 10.01
C ASP A 62 -7.43 15.65 10.05
N THR A 63 -7.10 16.36 8.95
CA THR A 63 -7.39 17.79 8.80
C THR A 63 -8.90 18.04 8.75
N GLY A 64 -9.64 17.27 7.95
CA GLY A 64 -11.10 17.36 7.83
C GLY A 64 -11.79 17.10 9.17
N LEU A 65 -11.36 16.07 9.90
CA LEU A 65 -11.90 15.76 11.22
C LEU A 65 -11.63 16.88 12.23
N ARG A 66 -10.44 17.50 12.19
CA ARG A 66 -10.12 18.64 13.04
C ARG A 66 -11.00 19.84 12.74
N LEU A 67 -11.26 20.13 11.45
CA LEU A 67 -12.17 21.21 11.05
C LEU A 67 -13.61 20.92 11.48
N ALA A 68 -14.09 19.68 11.31
CA ALA A 68 -15.41 19.27 11.77
C ALA A 68 -15.55 19.40 13.29
N GLN A 69 -14.51 19.07 14.06
CA GLN A 69 -14.48 19.27 15.50
C GLN A 69 -14.62 20.75 15.87
N MET A 70 -13.89 21.66 15.21
CA MET A 70 -14.02 23.10 15.48
C MET A 70 -15.44 23.62 15.21
N ILE A 71 -16.08 23.14 14.14
CA ILE A 71 -17.48 23.51 13.83
C ILE A 71 -18.42 22.95 14.89
N ALA A 72 -18.22 21.69 15.31
CA ALA A 72 -19.02 21.05 16.33
C ALA A 72 -18.92 21.78 17.68
N ASP A 73 -17.71 22.20 18.05
CA ASP A 73 -17.45 22.97 19.26
C ASP A 73 -18.18 24.33 19.22
N GLU A 74 -18.06 25.07 18.11
CA GLU A 74 -18.74 26.37 17.90
C GLU A 74 -20.27 26.23 17.95
N LYS A 75 -20.81 25.16 17.34
CA LYS A 75 -22.25 24.87 17.34
C LYS A 75 -22.74 24.16 18.61
N SER A 76 -21.83 23.79 19.52
CA SER A 76 -22.12 22.95 20.69
C SER A 76 -22.87 21.65 20.33
N CYS A 77 -22.50 21.00 19.24
CA CYS A 77 -23.06 19.73 18.78
C CYS A 77 -21.98 18.63 18.69
N LYS A 78 -22.35 17.42 18.26
CA LYS A 78 -21.38 16.35 18.02
C LYS A 78 -20.82 16.44 16.61
N VAL A 79 -19.58 16.00 16.43
CA VAL A 79 -18.94 15.91 15.10
C VAL A 79 -19.78 15.13 14.09
N LYS A 80 -20.45 14.05 14.54
CA LYS A 80 -21.37 13.27 13.70
C LYS A 80 -22.48 14.13 13.09
N ASP A 81 -23.05 15.05 13.89
CA ASP A 81 -24.14 15.92 13.45
C ASP A 81 -23.65 16.89 12.35
N VAL A 82 -22.38 17.31 12.40
CA VAL A 82 -21.74 18.12 11.36
C VAL A 82 -21.58 17.33 10.06
N PHE A 83 -21.15 16.07 10.13
CA PHE A 83 -21.03 15.22 8.94
C PHE A 83 -22.40 14.90 8.31
N GLU A 84 -23.41 14.62 9.13
CA GLU A 84 -24.79 14.42 8.69
C GLU A 84 -25.35 15.68 7.99
N GLU A 85 -25.08 16.88 8.53
CA GLU A 85 -25.44 18.16 7.88
C GLU A 85 -24.72 18.36 6.54
N MET A 86 -23.48 17.88 6.42
CA MET A 86 -22.72 17.90 5.17
C MET A 86 -23.16 16.83 4.15
N GLY A 87 -24.11 15.96 4.52
CA GLY A 87 -24.62 14.89 3.65
C GLY A 87 -23.70 13.67 3.57
N TYR A 88 -22.82 13.47 4.55
CA TYR A 88 -21.92 12.32 4.64
C TYR A 88 -22.20 11.52 5.90
N ASP A 89 -22.32 10.20 5.74
CA ASP A 89 -22.28 9.30 6.89
C ASP A 89 -20.81 9.09 7.31
N MET A 90 -20.56 9.10 8.62
CA MET A 90 -19.30 8.58 9.17
C MET A 90 -19.27 7.06 9.02
N ILE A 91 -18.92 6.59 7.83
CA ILE A 91 -18.54 5.20 7.56
C ILE A 91 -17.02 5.23 7.43
N ASP A 92 -16.32 4.53 8.32
CA ASP A 92 -14.85 4.37 8.27
C ASP A 92 -14.38 3.90 6.88
#